data_AF-A0A1Y1XC50-F1
#
_entry.id   AF-A0A1Y1XC50-F1
#
_cell.length_a   1.000
_cell.length_b   1.000
_cell.length_c   1.000
_cell.angle_alpha   90.00
_cell.angle_beta   90.00
_cell.angle_gamma   90.00
#
_symmetry.space_group_name_H-M   'P 1'
#
loop_
_entity.id
_entity.type
_entity.pdbx_description
1 polymer ?
#
loop_
_entity_poly.entity_id
_entity_poly.type
_entity_poly.pdbx_seq_one_letter_code
_entity_poly.pdbx_strand_id
1 'polypeptide(L)'
;MNNKNDTFTFDEAVKSYTSEKIRICKNNNDCINEEFCNKGNCMVQLSCSQDKTKCIESYYNNNHITNSTCTINEDCISNSCINNRCVGNLLICNIEPSKGICGLDNYSKCIVNSECLSGICKNDLCIPKSTNIAVPPGLICLAAVLLFIIISILTCLCCGCCKKTKHETK
;
A
#
# COMPACT_ATOMS: atom_id res chain seq x y z
N MET A 1 10.09 -4.42 -25.70
CA MET A 1 9.72 -3.42 -24.68
C MET A 1 9.61 -2.10 -25.40
N ASN A 2 8.45 -1.44 -25.34
CA ASN A 2 8.27 -0.09 -25.87
C ASN A 2 9.27 0.86 -25.20
N ASN A 3 9.55 1.99 -25.84
CA ASN A 3 10.46 2.98 -25.27
C ASN A 3 9.93 3.39 -23.89
N LYS A 4 10.79 3.52 -22.88
CA LYS A 4 10.38 3.81 -21.49
C LYS A 4 9.64 5.14 -21.34
N ASN A 5 9.67 5.98 -22.38
CA ASN A 5 9.04 7.30 -22.44
C ASN A 5 7.76 7.32 -23.30
N ASP A 6 7.38 6.19 -23.91
CA ASP A 6 6.17 6.13 -24.73
C ASP A 6 4.93 5.94 -23.85
N THR A 7 3.86 6.66 -24.17
CA THR A 7 2.55 6.42 -23.57
C THR A 7 1.89 5.21 -24.19
N PHE A 8 1.18 4.43 -23.39
CA PHE A 8 0.43 3.25 -23.84
C PHE A 8 -0.94 3.19 -23.15
N THR A 9 -1.85 2.38 -23.67
CA THR A 9 -3.12 2.10 -22.98
C THR A 9 -2.91 1.12 -21.83
N PHE A 10 -3.79 1.15 -20.83
CA PHE A 10 -3.71 0.19 -19.72
C PHE A 10 -3.78 -1.26 -20.21
N ASP A 11 -4.61 -1.57 -21.20
CA ASP A 11 -4.77 -2.92 -21.73
C ASP A 11 -3.51 -3.43 -22.45
N GLU A 12 -2.79 -2.54 -23.16
CA GLU A 12 -1.49 -2.87 -23.76
C GLU A 12 -0.43 -3.16 -22.70
N ALA A 13 -0.45 -2.39 -21.61
CA ALA A 13 0.45 -2.62 -20.48
C ALA A 13 0.17 -3.97 -19.84
N VAL A 14 -1.09 -4.26 -19.51
CA VAL A 14 -1.50 -5.53 -18.92
C VAL A 14 -1.06 -6.69 -19.81
N LYS A 15 -1.32 -6.64 -21.12
CA LYS A 15 -0.87 -7.68 -22.06
C LYS A 15 0.65 -7.87 -22.06
N SER A 16 1.40 -6.77 -22.01
CA SER A 16 2.85 -6.79 -22.04
C SER A 16 3.43 -7.42 -20.77
N TYR A 17 3.02 -6.96 -19.58
CA TYR A 17 3.58 -7.43 -18.31
C TYR A 17 3.00 -8.77 -17.82
N THR A 18 1.77 -9.14 -18.19
CA THR A 18 1.18 -10.44 -17.81
C THR A 18 1.69 -11.60 -18.66
N SER A 19 2.25 -11.31 -19.84
CA SER A 19 2.90 -12.34 -20.68
C SER A 19 4.23 -12.84 -20.11
N GLU A 20 4.81 -12.10 -19.16
CA GLU A 20 6.06 -12.47 -18.49
C GLU A 20 5.81 -13.47 -17.35
N LYS A 21 6.77 -14.36 -17.10
CA LYS A 21 6.69 -15.32 -15.99
C LYS A 21 6.57 -14.60 -14.66
N ILE A 22 5.74 -15.15 -13.76
CA ILE A 22 5.57 -14.66 -12.39
C ILE A 22 6.93 -14.54 -11.69
N ARG A 23 7.31 -13.32 -11.29
CA ARG A 23 8.51 -13.05 -10.48
C ARG A 23 8.12 -12.91 -9.01
N ILE A 24 8.70 -13.78 -8.19
CA ILE A 24 8.50 -13.80 -6.74
C ILE A 24 9.62 -12.99 -6.09
N CYS A 25 9.30 -12.18 -5.09
CA CYS A 25 10.25 -11.33 -4.37
C CYS A 25 10.04 -11.40 -2.86
N LYS A 26 11.09 -11.07 -2.09
CA LYS A 26 11.02 -10.81 -0.65
C LYS A 26 11.13 -9.32 -0.36
N ASN A 27 11.90 -8.60 -1.17
CA ASN A 27 12.10 -7.15 -1.10
C ASN A 27 12.32 -6.58 -2.51
N ASN A 28 12.39 -5.25 -2.61
CA ASN A 28 12.50 -4.55 -3.90
C ASN A 28 13.76 -4.93 -4.71
N ASN A 29 14.85 -5.35 -4.06
CA ASN A 29 16.08 -5.72 -4.75
C ASN A 29 15.99 -7.05 -5.49
N ASP A 30 14.97 -7.87 -5.18
CA ASP A 30 14.71 -9.13 -5.90
C ASP A 30 13.97 -8.89 -7.23
N CYS A 31 13.42 -7.68 -7.40
CA CYS A 31 12.71 -7.28 -8.60
C CYS A 31 13.66 -6.61 -9.60
N ILE A 32 13.33 -6.69 -10.88
CA ILE A 32 14.15 -6.09 -11.93
C ILE A 32 13.43 -4.88 -12.53
N ASN A 33 14.15 -4.04 -13.26
CA ASN A 33 13.56 -2.94 -14.02
C ASN A 33 12.67 -2.00 -13.18
N GLU A 34 13.09 -1.68 -11.95
CA GLU A 34 12.41 -0.71 -11.08
C GLU A 34 10.97 -1.11 -10.71
N GLU A 35 10.64 -2.39 -10.88
CA GLU A 35 9.54 -3.05 -10.21
C GLU A 35 9.72 -2.97 -8.69
N PHE A 36 8.61 -2.98 -7.95
CA PHE A 36 8.63 -3.03 -6.49
C PHE A 36 8.02 -4.33 -5.99
N CYS A 37 8.50 -4.79 -4.84
CA CYS A 37 8.02 -6.00 -4.23
C CYS A 37 6.79 -5.73 -3.38
N ASN A 38 5.67 -6.37 -3.71
CA ASN A 38 4.44 -6.26 -2.95
C ASN A 38 3.83 -7.64 -2.72
N LYS A 39 3.64 -8.00 -1.45
CA LYS A 39 3.05 -9.30 -1.04
C LYS A 39 3.67 -10.53 -1.72
N GLY A 40 4.98 -10.49 -1.97
CA GLY A 40 5.70 -11.61 -2.55
C GLY A 40 5.81 -11.60 -4.08
N ASN A 41 5.22 -10.63 -4.77
CA ASN A 41 5.31 -10.51 -6.23
C ASN A 41 5.95 -9.18 -6.64
N CYS A 42 6.75 -9.20 -7.70
CA CYS A 42 7.20 -7.97 -8.34
C CYS A 42 6.07 -7.36 -9.16
N MET A 43 5.90 -6.05 -9.02
CA MET A 43 4.83 -5.30 -9.66
C MET A 43 5.38 -4.05 -10.31
N VAL A 44 4.73 -3.65 -11.41
CA VAL A 44 4.97 -2.36 -12.07
C VAL A 44 3.86 -1.41 -11.69
N GLN A 45 4.22 -0.19 -11.29
CA GLN A 45 3.28 0.89 -11.00
C GLN A 45 3.19 1.86 -12.17
N LEU A 46 1.99 2.06 -12.67
CA LEU A 46 1.67 2.99 -13.73
C LEU A 46 0.82 4.15 -13.21
N SER A 47 1.02 5.31 -13.84
CA SER A 47 0.14 6.46 -13.72
C SER A 47 -0.65 6.59 -15.01
N CYS A 48 -1.98 6.59 -14.91
CA CYS A 48 -2.87 6.60 -16.06
C CYS A 48 -3.86 7.76 -16.00
N SER A 49 -4.30 8.21 -17.17
CA SER A 49 -5.49 9.06 -17.32
C SER A 49 -6.74 8.34 -16.79
N GLN A 50 -7.79 9.09 -16.45
CA GLN A 50 -9.01 8.51 -15.87
C GLN A 50 -9.72 7.53 -16.83
N ASP A 51 -9.61 7.75 -18.14
CA ASP A 51 -10.14 6.89 -19.19
C ASP A 51 -9.20 5.71 -19.55
N LYS A 52 -8.02 5.63 -18.91
CA LYS A 52 -7.00 4.58 -19.10
C LYS A 52 -6.40 4.50 -20.51
N THR A 53 -6.61 5.52 -21.34
CA THR A 53 -6.08 5.59 -22.71
C THR A 53 -4.62 6.02 -22.75
N LYS A 54 -4.16 6.75 -21.73
CA LYS A 54 -2.78 7.24 -21.63
C LYS A 54 -2.19 6.84 -20.29
N CYS A 55 -1.27 5.90 -20.32
CA CYS A 55 -0.53 5.38 -19.16
C CYS A 55 0.98 5.49 -19.39
N ILE A 56 1.70 5.66 -18.29
CA ILE A 56 3.16 5.66 -18.24
C ILE A 56 3.65 4.89 -17.02
N GLU A 57 4.88 4.38 -17.09
CA GLU A 57 5.58 3.87 -15.91
C GLU A 57 5.93 5.03 -14.98
N SER A 58 5.36 5.04 -13.78
CA SER A 58 5.47 6.19 -12.86
C SER A 58 6.92 6.47 -12.46
N TYR A 59 7.71 5.41 -12.26
CA TYR A 59 9.09 5.53 -11.82
C TYR A 59 9.95 6.38 -12.76
N TYR A 60 9.86 6.15 -14.08
CA TYR A 60 10.67 6.86 -15.07
C TYR A 60 10.07 8.21 -15.51
N ASN A 61 8.74 8.36 -15.42
CA ASN A 61 8.00 9.42 -16.07
C ASN A 61 7.30 10.38 -15.10
N ASN A 62 7.89 10.61 -13.93
CA ASN A 62 7.40 11.57 -12.93
C ASN A 62 7.29 13.02 -13.46
N ASN A 63 7.84 13.33 -14.63
CA ASN A 63 7.73 14.65 -15.26
C ASN A 63 6.39 14.86 -16.01
N HIS A 64 5.55 13.84 -16.12
CA HIS A 64 4.26 13.92 -16.83
C HIS A 64 3.03 13.78 -15.90
N ILE A 65 3.26 13.59 -14.60
CA ILE A 65 2.23 13.37 -13.59
C ILE A 65 1.82 14.67 -12.88
N THR A 66 0.80 14.61 -12.03
CA THR A 66 0.28 15.77 -11.29
C THR A 66 1.39 16.56 -10.59
N ASN A 67 1.33 17.89 -10.68
CA ASN A 67 2.31 18.88 -10.21
C ASN A 67 3.65 18.93 -10.97
N SER A 68 3.88 18.10 -11.98
CA SER A 68 5.03 18.28 -12.86
C SER A 68 4.90 19.55 -13.70
N THR A 69 6.01 20.03 -14.25
CA THR A 69 6.03 21.21 -15.12
C THR A 69 5.53 20.84 -16.51
N CYS A 70 4.72 21.69 -17.13
CA CYS A 70 4.20 21.49 -18.49
C CYS A 70 4.16 22.80 -19.28
N THR A 71 4.13 22.67 -20.60
CA THR A 71 3.94 23.78 -21.54
C THR A 71 2.59 23.66 -22.25
N ILE A 72 2.21 22.44 -22.62
CA ILE A 72 0.95 22.13 -23.30
C ILE A 72 0.22 20.99 -22.58
N ASN A 73 -1.07 20.82 -22.87
CA ASN A 73 -1.89 19.80 -22.21
C ASN A 73 -1.36 18.38 -22.46
N GLU A 74 -0.81 18.15 -23.65
CA GLU A 74 -0.28 16.88 -24.11
C GLU A 74 0.94 16.41 -23.31
N ASP A 75 1.65 17.33 -22.65
CA ASP A 75 2.76 17.02 -21.76
C ASP A 75 2.28 16.27 -20.50
N CYS A 76 1.00 16.40 -20.16
CA CYS A 76 0.41 15.82 -18.96
C CYS A 76 -0.34 14.53 -19.28
N ILE A 77 -0.25 13.55 -18.40
CA ILE A 77 -1.09 12.33 -18.49
C ILE A 77 -2.57 12.65 -18.30
N SER A 78 -2.87 13.64 -17.45
CA SER A 78 -4.22 14.15 -17.24
C SER A 78 -4.79 14.96 -18.40
N ASN A 79 -3.99 15.22 -19.44
CA ASN A 79 -4.30 16.14 -20.55
C ASN A 79 -4.70 17.55 -20.09
N SER A 80 -4.17 18.01 -18.95
CA SER A 80 -4.48 19.34 -18.42
C SER A 80 -3.24 20.01 -17.83
N CYS A 81 -2.81 21.10 -18.49
CA CYS A 81 -1.72 21.96 -18.09
C CYS A 81 -2.27 23.35 -17.70
N ILE A 82 -2.22 23.68 -16.42
CA ILE A 82 -2.70 24.97 -15.89
C ILE A 82 -1.57 25.62 -15.10
N ASN A 83 -1.27 26.89 -15.38
CA ASN A 83 -0.18 27.63 -14.73
C ASN A 83 1.17 26.87 -14.81
N ASN A 84 1.47 26.30 -15.99
CA ASN A 84 2.66 25.50 -16.27
C ASN A 84 2.81 24.28 -15.35
N ARG A 85 1.70 23.76 -14.82
CA ARG A 85 1.67 22.56 -13.98
C ARG A 85 0.63 21.57 -14.49
N CYS A 86 0.99 20.29 -14.49
CA CYS A 86 0.04 19.23 -14.75
C CYS A 86 -0.96 19.15 -13.60
N VAL A 87 -2.25 19.26 -13.92
CA VAL A 87 -3.34 19.21 -12.95
C VAL A 87 -4.33 18.13 -13.31
N GLY A 88 -5.12 17.68 -12.34
CA GLY A 88 -6.10 16.63 -12.51
C GLY A 88 -5.71 15.32 -11.81
N ASN A 89 -6.72 14.47 -11.66
CA ASN A 89 -6.59 13.20 -10.98
C ASN A 89 -6.10 12.13 -11.95
N LEU A 90 -5.12 11.36 -11.52
CA LEU A 90 -4.63 10.19 -12.23
C LEU A 90 -5.11 8.93 -11.53
N LEU A 91 -5.23 7.84 -12.30
CA LEU A 91 -5.37 6.50 -11.75
C LEU A 91 -3.99 5.94 -11.47
N ILE A 92 -3.84 5.32 -10.30
CA ILE A 92 -2.69 4.50 -9.99
C ILE A 92 -3.04 3.07 -10.35
N CYS A 93 -2.22 2.47 -11.21
CA CYS A 93 -2.41 1.11 -11.65
C CYS A 93 -1.21 0.25 -11.25
N ASN A 94 -1.47 -0.91 -10.65
CA ASN A 94 -0.45 -1.90 -10.36
C ASN A 94 -0.68 -3.11 -11.25
N ILE A 95 0.35 -3.52 -11.99
CA ILE A 95 0.29 -4.72 -12.80
C ILE A 95 1.08 -5.83 -12.11
N GLU A 96 0.36 -6.90 -11.80
CA GLU A 96 0.90 -8.18 -11.37
C GLU A 96 0.94 -9.14 -12.58
N PRO A 97 1.81 -10.15 -12.59
CA PRO A 97 1.91 -11.13 -13.68
C PRO A 97 0.60 -11.83 -14.09
N SER A 98 -0.43 -11.81 -13.23
CA SER A 98 -1.72 -12.45 -13.49
C SER A 98 -2.90 -11.48 -13.68
N LYS A 99 -2.73 -10.20 -13.33
CA LYS A 99 -3.81 -9.20 -13.35
C LYS A 99 -3.26 -7.79 -13.23
N GLY A 100 -3.96 -6.83 -13.84
CA GLY A 100 -3.79 -5.41 -13.53
C GLY A 100 -4.93 -4.91 -12.66
N ILE A 101 -4.61 -4.09 -11.65
CA ILE A 101 -5.60 -3.33 -10.89
C ILE A 101 -5.34 -1.84 -11.09
N CYS A 102 -6.41 -1.06 -11.25
CA CYS A 102 -6.35 0.39 -11.36
C CYS A 102 -7.37 1.00 -10.41
N GLY A 103 -7.03 2.13 -9.83
CA GLY A 103 -7.99 2.97 -9.11
C GLY A 103 -7.37 4.27 -8.67
N LEU A 104 -8.20 5.10 -8.04
CA LEU A 104 -7.78 6.31 -7.38
C LEU A 104 -6.90 5.99 -6.17
N ASP A 105 -5.91 6.84 -5.93
CA ASP A 105 -5.02 6.72 -4.77
C ASP A 105 -5.77 7.02 -3.46
N ASN A 106 -5.15 6.66 -2.34
CA ASN A 106 -5.66 6.97 -1.01
C ASN A 106 -5.93 8.47 -0.86
N TYR A 107 -7.00 8.78 -0.14
CA TYR A 107 -7.52 10.13 0.12
C TYR A 107 -8.01 10.89 -1.11
N SER A 108 -8.09 10.24 -2.28
CA SER A 108 -8.82 10.78 -3.42
C SER A 108 -10.31 10.74 -3.18
N LYS A 109 -11.05 11.70 -3.74
CA LYS A 109 -12.52 11.68 -3.69
C LYS A 109 -13.09 10.50 -4.48
N CYS A 110 -14.06 9.81 -3.91
CA CYS A 110 -14.72 8.67 -4.53
C CYS A 110 -16.22 8.65 -4.21
N ILE A 111 -16.98 7.93 -5.04
CA ILE A 111 -18.42 7.70 -4.85
C ILE A 111 -18.68 6.23 -4.55
N VAL A 112 -17.92 5.32 -5.17
CA VAL A 112 -18.08 3.87 -5.01
C VAL A 112 -16.75 3.18 -4.76
N ASN A 113 -16.80 2.04 -4.08
CA ASN A 113 -15.62 1.24 -3.72
C ASN A 113 -14.73 0.86 -4.92
N SER A 114 -15.32 0.61 -6.08
CA SER A 114 -14.60 0.20 -7.29
C SER A 114 -13.76 1.32 -7.92
N GLU A 115 -13.96 2.57 -7.51
CA GLU A 115 -13.11 3.68 -7.97
C GLU A 115 -11.75 3.69 -7.27
N CYS A 116 -11.66 3.15 -6.05
CA CYS A 116 -10.46 3.19 -5.23
C CYS A 116 -9.53 2.01 -5.52
N LEU A 117 -8.23 2.26 -5.58
CA LEU A 117 -7.22 1.19 -5.72
C LEU A 117 -7.26 0.21 -4.52
N SER A 118 -7.60 0.71 -3.33
CA SER A 118 -7.80 -0.10 -2.12
C SER A 118 -9.07 -0.96 -2.16
N GLY A 119 -10.01 -0.64 -3.06
CA GLY A 119 -11.36 -1.20 -3.09
C GLY A 119 -12.28 -0.67 -1.99
N ILE A 120 -11.92 0.44 -1.32
CA ILE A 120 -12.69 0.99 -0.21
C ILE A 120 -12.85 2.50 -0.36
N CYS A 121 -14.10 2.92 -0.57
CA CYS A 121 -14.56 4.30 -0.53
C CYS A 121 -15.34 4.55 0.77
N LYS A 122 -14.89 5.47 1.61
CA LYS A 122 -15.54 5.80 2.88
C LYS A 122 -15.49 7.30 3.14
N ASN A 123 -16.64 7.88 3.52
CA ASN A 123 -16.78 9.33 3.71
C ASN A 123 -16.30 10.11 2.48
N ASP A 124 -16.71 9.65 1.29
CA ASP A 124 -16.34 10.20 -0.01
C ASP A 124 -14.84 10.21 -0.31
N LEU A 125 -14.04 9.39 0.39
CA LEU A 125 -12.60 9.29 0.21
C LEU A 125 -12.13 7.85 0.08
N CYS A 126 -11.17 7.60 -0.80
CA CYS A 126 -10.49 6.33 -0.87
C CYS A 126 -9.65 6.13 0.38
N ILE A 127 -9.90 5.06 1.14
CA ILE A 127 -9.13 4.80 2.36
C ILE A 127 -8.21 3.59 2.16
N PRO A 128 -7.00 3.61 2.77
CA PRO A 128 -6.11 2.47 2.70
C PRO A 128 -6.81 1.25 3.29
N LYS A 129 -6.64 0.10 2.63
CA LYS A 129 -7.12 -1.17 3.16
C LYS A 129 -6.36 -1.44 4.44
N SER A 130 -7.00 -1.21 5.59
CA SER A 130 -6.42 -1.53 6.89
C SER A 130 -5.98 -2.99 6.87
N THR A 131 -4.67 -3.19 6.97
CA THR A 131 -4.15 -4.49 7.32
C THR A 131 -4.61 -4.71 8.75
N ASN A 132 -5.67 -5.50 8.93
CA ASN A 132 -5.88 -6.15 10.21
C ASN A 132 -4.56 -6.85 10.52
N ILE A 133 -3.78 -6.30 11.44
CA ILE A 133 -2.59 -6.96 11.96
C ILE A 133 -3.17 -8.20 12.63
N ALA A 134 -3.10 -9.33 11.91
CA ALA A 134 -3.42 -10.61 12.50
C ALA A 134 -2.35 -10.84 13.57
N VAL A 135 -2.66 -10.45 14.81
CA VAL A 135 -1.79 -10.73 15.94
C VAL A 135 -1.66 -12.25 15.99
N PRO A 136 -0.45 -12.80 15.82
CA PRO A 136 -0.29 -14.25 15.83
C PRO A 136 -0.88 -14.78 17.14
N PRO A 137 -1.69 -15.85 17.13
CA PRO A 137 -2.32 -16.36 18.34
C PRO A 137 -1.29 -16.72 19.44
N GLY A 138 -0.05 -17.05 19.04
CA GLY A 138 1.07 -17.27 19.97
C GLY A 138 1.48 -16.03 20.78
N LEU A 139 1.37 -14.83 20.22
CA LEU A 139 1.71 -13.57 20.92
C LEU A 139 0.67 -13.24 22.00
N ILE A 140 -0.61 -13.53 21.73
CA ILE A 140 -1.70 -13.37 22.70
C ILE A 140 -1.52 -14.36 23.85
N CYS A 141 -1.16 -15.61 23.55
CA CYS A 141 -0.93 -16.65 24.55
C CYS A 141 0.27 -16.33 25.46
N LEU A 142 1.39 -15.86 24.87
CA LEU A 142 2.57 -15.45 25.63
C LEU A 142 2.28 -14.27 26.56
N ALA A 143 1.54 -13.27 26.09
CA ALA A 143 1.12 -12.13 26.90
C ALA A 143 0.23 -12.55 28.09
N ALA A 144 -0.69 -13.50 27.87
CA ALA A 144 -1.55 -14.05 28.93
C ALA A 144 -0.76 -14.82 30.00
N VAL A 145 0.22 -15.64 29.59
CA VAL A 145 1.09 -16.39 30.53
C VAL A 145 1.94 -15.44 31.37
N LEU A 146 2.52 -14.40 30.76
CA LEU A 146 3.31 -13.40 31.48
C LEU A 146 2.46 -12.64 32.51
N LEU A 147 1.24 -12.25 32.15
CA LEU A 147 0.29 -11.63 33.08
C LEU A 147 -0.01 -12.53 34.27
N PHE A 148 -0.23 -13.83 34.03
CA PHE A 148 -0.50 -14.79 35.11
C PHE A 148 0.69 -14.94 36.07
N ILE A 149 1.92 -14.97 35.54
CA ILE A 149 3.14 -15.03 36.35
C ILE A 149 3.28 -13.77 37.21
N ILE A 150 3.07 -12.58 36.63
CA ILE A 150 3.14 -11.30 37.36
C ILE A 150 2.12 -11.26 38.50
N ILE A 151 0.87 -11.66 38.23
CA ILE A 151 -0.18 -11.73 39.26
C ILE A 151 0.20 -12.72 40.36
N SER A 152 0.73 -13.89 39.99
CA SER A 152 1.16 -14.91 40.95
C SER A 152 2.27 -14.39 41.86
N ILE A 153 3.29 -13.70 41.31
CA ILE A 153 4.37 -13.09 42.09
C ILE A 153 3.81 -12.01 43.03
N LEU A 154 2.93 -11.14 42.55
CA LEU A 154 2.29 -10.09 43.37
C LEU A 154 1.49 -10.69 44.53
N THR A 155 0.70 -11.74 44.29
CA THR A 155 -0.05 -12.42 45.36
C THR A 155 0.86 -13.08 46.39
N CYS A 156 1.97 -13.69 45.97
CA CYS A 156 2.96 -14.27 46.88
C CYS A 156 3.67 -13.20 47.73
N LEU A 157 4.01 -12.05 47.16
CA LEU A 157 4.63 -10.94 47.88
C LEU A 157 3.67 -10.32 48.91
N CYS A 158 2.38 -10.13 48.56
CA CYS A 158 1.37 -9.64 49.51
C CYS A 158 1.10 -10.63 50.66
N CYS A 159 1.07 -11.93 50.38
CA CYS A 159 0.88 -12.96 51.42
C CYS A 159 2.10 -13.15 52.33
N GLY A 160 3.31 -12.92 51.81
CA GLY A 160 4.56 -12.99 52.60
C GLY A 160 4.70 -11.86 53.63
N CYS A 161 4.23 -10.66 53.32
CA CYS A 161 4.29 -9.52 54.25
C CYS A 161 3.26 -9.59 55.39
N CYS A 162 2.11 -10.24 55.21
CA CYS A 162 1.07 -10.33 56.25
C CYS A 162 1.35 -11.38 57.35
N LYS A 163 2.35 -12.26 57.20
CA LYS A 163 2.62 -13.34 58.16
C LYS A 163 3.57 -12.98 59.31
N LYS A 164 4.15 -11.77 59.35
CA LYS A 164 5.23 -11.42 60.28
C LYS A 164 4.85 -10.57 61.51
N THR A 165 3.56 -10.43 61.85
CA THR A 165 3.10 -9.60 62.98
C THR A 165 2.20 -10.35 63.98
N LYS A 166 2.57 -11.58 64.36
CA LYS A 166 1.98 -12.26 65.53
C LYS A 166 3.02 -13.07 66.31
N HIS A 167 4.03 -12.41 66.89
CA HIS A 167 4.69 -12.95 68.08
C HIS A 167 5.54 -11.86 68.75
N GLU A 168 4.97 -11.15 69.71
CA GLU A 168 5.67 -10.62 70.90
C GLU A 168 4.63 -9.96 71.82
N THR A 169 4.02 -10.75 72.69
CA THR A 169 3.48 -10.26 73.96
C THR A 169 3.47 -11.42 74.95
N LYS A 170 4.57 -11.59 75.67
CA LYS A 170 4.53 -12.03 77.07
C LYS A 170 5.83 -11.68 77.78
#